data_AF-A0AA96TXZ1-F1
#
_entry.id   AF-A0AA96TXZ1-F1
#
_cell.length_a   1.000
_cell.length_b   1.000
_cell.length_c   1.000
_cell.angle_alpha   90.00
_cell.angle_beta   90.00
_cell.angle_gamma   90.00
#
_symmetry.space_group_name_H-M   'P 1'
#
loop_
_entity.id
_entity.type
_entity.pdbx_description
1 polymer ?
#
loop_
_entity_poly.entity_id
_entity_poly.type
_entity_poly.pdbx_seq_one_letter_code
_entity_poly.pdbx_strand_id
1 'polypeptide(L)'
;MTLTALDYSIIIGFFILSLLIGLWASKSAGKSSTEFFLSGRNMPWWLLGVSMVATTFAADTPGLVTELVRKNGVSGNWVWWAMLLTGMLTVFFYAKLWRKSGISTDLEFYELRYSGKIAGFLRGFRAIYLGVIFNIITMAGVCLAGAKIANILLGISQGEMLLYSSIIVVIYSSLGGLKGVLLTDFVQFIIAMIGSVWATIYIINLPEINGLSNLLSHPNVHDKLAMLPDFSNTESLITLFIIPFAVQWWSTWYPGAEPGGGGYIAQRMLAAKDEKNATWATLFFNFAHYALRPWPWIIVGLASLVIFPSLESMNQAFPSLSPEMQGHDVGYAAMMTYLPAGLLGIVLTSLIAAFMSTISTQLNWGSSYLVNDFYSRFINKNASEKQKVVVGRVSTVLLMLFAALFSFYLQSAKDVFDLLLQIGAGTGLLFILRWFWSRINPYSEIAAMAISFVIAVFFFINGKMETPFIEIASYWQLIIGVVITTIGWILVTLVTQPSDAETIHKFETLIFDGEDKFKNVGIKIVGFITGTIGVYSFLFATGNWIYGNTLLAAGLSALTLVCVCILTKIWKRIS
;
A
#
# COMPACT_ATOMS: atom_id res chain seq x y z
N MET A 1 -15.54 21.94 17.85
CA MET A 1 -15.96 22.36 16.50
C MET A 1 -17.26 21.67 16.14
N THR A 2 -18.11 22.31 15.36
CA THR A 2 -19.39 21.74 14.91
C THR A 2 -19.43 21.76 13.39
N LEU A 3 -19.53 20.57 12.78
CA LEU A 3 -19.80 20.45 11.35
C LEU A 3 -21.08 21.21 11.01
N THR A 4 -21.06 21.94 9.89
CA THR A 4 -22.23 22.68 9.42
C THR A 4 -23.18 21.78 8.63
N ALA A 5 -24.40 22.26 8.38
CA ALA A 5 -25.34 21.57 7.49
C ALA A 5 -24.75 21.32 6.09
N LEU A 6 -23.89 22.22 5.61
CA LEU A 6 -23.19 22.06 4.34
C LEU A 6 -22.24 20.85 4.39
N ASP A 7 -21.43 20.73 5.46
CA ASP A 7 -20.51 19.61 5.63
C ASP A 7 -21.26 18.26 5.67
N TYR A 8 -22.34 18.19 6.47
CA TYR A 8 -23.18 17.00 6.53
C TYR A 8 -23.81 16.65 5.19
N SER A 9 -24.27 17.65 4.42
CA SER A 9 -24.86 17.40 3.10
C SER A 9 -23.88 16.76 2.12
N ILE A 10 -22.59 17.15 2.17
CA ILE A 10 -21.52 16.58 1.34
C ILE A 10 -21.26 15.13 1.74
N ILE A 11 -21.14 14.85 3.05
CA ILE A 11 -20.89 13.50 3.58
C ILE A 11 -22.06 12.57 3.23
N ILE A 12 -23.30 13.00 3.47
CA ILE A 12 -24.50 12.21 3.16
C ILE A 12 -24.61 11.98 1.66
N GLY A 13 -24.38 13.00 0.83
CA GLY A 13 -24.38 12.88 -0.63
C GLY A 13 -23.35 11.86 -1.13
N PHE A 14 -22.16 11.84 -0.54
CA PHE A 14 -21.14 10.84 -0.83
C PHE A 14 -21.58 9.42 -0.49
N PHE A 15 -22.19 9.19 0.68
CA PHE A 15 -22.69 7.87 1.07
C PHE A 15 -23.81 7.40 0.14
N ILE A 16 -24.74 8.28 -0.23
CA ILE A 16 -25.80 7.98 -1.19
C ILE A 16 -25.19 7.58 -2.54
N LEU A 17 -24.26 8.37 -3.07
CA LEU A 17 -23.60 8.08 -4.34
C LEU A 17 -22.87 6.73 -4.30
N SER A 18 -22.11 6.47 -3.24
CA SER A 18 -21.38 5.22 -3.05
C SER A 18 -22.32 4.00 -2.97
N LEU A 19 -23.43 4.14 -2.25
CA LEU A 19 -24.46 3.10 -2.16
C LEU A 19 -25.11 2.84 -3.51
N LEU A 20 -25.45 3.88 -4.27
CA LEU A 20 -26.04 3.74 -5.61
C LEU A 20 -25.10 3.02 -6.58
N ILE A 21 -23.80 3.35 -6.55
CA ILE A 21 -22.77 2.65 -7.33
C ILE A 21 -22.69 1.17 -6.92
N GLY A 22 -22.65 0.89 -5.61
CA GLY A 22 -22.61 -0.48 -5.08
C GLY A 22 -23.84 -1.31 -5.48
N LEU A 23 -25.04 -0.75 -5.34
CA LEU A 23 -26.30 -1.39 -5.75
C LEU A 23 -26.34 -1.66 -7.25
N TRP A 24 -25.88 -0.71 -8.07
CA TRP A 24 -25.80 -0.90 -9.51
C TRP A 24 -24.81 -2.01 -9.89
N ALA A 25 -23.62 -2.03 -9.27
CA ALA A 25 -22.59 -3.04 -9.53
C ALA A 25 -23.00 -4.45 -9.09
N SER A 26 -23.79 -4.55 -8.00
CA SER A 26 -24.28 -5.82 -7.45
C SER A 26 -25.07 -6.66 -8.47
N LYS A 27 -25.78 -6.01 -9.40
CA LYS A 27 -26.54 -6.66 -10.48
C LYS A 27 -25.67 -7.54 -11.38
N SER A 28 -24.39 -7.18 -11.55
CA SER A 28 -23.40 -8.01 -12.27
C SER A 28 -22.62 -8.94 -11.34
N ALA A 29 -22.26 -8.48 -10.14
CA ALA A 29 -21.37 -9.22 -9.23
C ALA A 29 -21.94 -10.55 -8.71
N GLY A 30 -23.27 -10.65 -8.57
CA GLY A 30 -23.93 -11.87 -8.06
C GLY A 30 -23.97 -13.06 -9.03
N LYS A 31 -23.45 -12.93 -10.25
CA LYS A 31 -23.59 -13.98 -11.30
C LYS A 31 -22.62 -15.15 -11.13
N SER A 32 -21.39 -14.91 -10.67
CA SER A 32 -20.36 -15.94 -10.43
C SER A 32 -19.25 -15.41 -9.54
N SER A 33 -18.43 -16.29 -8.96
CA SER A 33 -17.20 -15.92 -8.24
C SER A 33 -16.21 -15.09 -9.11
N THR A 34 -16.09 -15.38 -10.40
CA THR A 34 -15.25 -14.57 -11.33
C THR A 34 -15.79 -13.15 -11.50
N GLU A 35 -17.10 -12.96 -11.57
CA GLU A 35 -17.71 -11.62 -11.60
C GLU A 35 -17.52 -10.91 -10.26
N PHE A 36 -17.66 -11.63 -9.15
CA PHE A 36 -17.53 -11.06 -7.81
C PHE A 36 -16.09 -10.64 -7.48
N PHE A 37 -15.09 -11.47 -7.74
CA PHE A 37 -13.69 -11.24 -7.32
C PHE A 37 -12.80 -10.63 -8.40
N LEU A 38 -13.14 -10.78 -9.68
CA LEU A 38 -12.31 -10.33 -10.82
C LEU A 38 -13.06 -9.43 -11.81
N SER A 39 -14.34 -9.11 -11.54
CA SER A 39 -15.17 -8.30 -12.43
C SER A 39 -15.16 -8.78 -13.89
N GLY A 40 -15.19 -10.10 -14.08
CA GLY A 40 -15.21 -10.72 -15.41
C GLY A 40 -13.91 -10.55 -16.21
N ARG A 41 -12.82 -10.12 -15.59
CA ARG A 41 -11.52 -9.86 -16.24
C ARG A 41 -11.60 -8.92 -17.44
N ASN A 42 -12.41 -7.87 -17.35
CA ASN A 42 -12.63 -6.93 -18.46
C ASN A 42 -12.39 -5.47 -18.05
N MET A 43 -11.60 -5.23 -17.01
CA MET A 43 -11.41 -3.88 -16.47
C MET A 43 -10.34 -3.11 -17.25
N PRO A 44 -10.58 -1.82 -17.56
CA PRO A 44 -9.62 -0.98 -18.27
C PRO A 44 -8.51 -0.49 -17.32
N TRP A 45 -7.35 -0.19 -17.90
CA TRP A 45 -6.15 0.17 -17.14
C TRP A 45 -6.32 1.39 -16.23
N TRP A 46 -7.05 2.42 -16.68
CA TRP A 46 -7.19 3.67 -15.93
C TRP A 46 -8.02 3.45 -14.66
N LEU A 47 -9.05 2.62 -14.71
CA LEU A 47 -9.90 2.33 -13.57
C LEU A 47 -9.16 1.49 -12.54
N LEU A 48 -8.43 0.47 -13.01
CA LEU A 48 -7.60 -0.37 -12.15
C LEU A 48 -6.47 0.42 -11.50
N GLY A 49 -5.78 1.25 -12.27
CA GLY A 49 -4.71 2.10 -11.78
C GLY A 49 -5.22 3.09 -10.72
N VAL A 50 -6.34 3.77 -10.96
CA VAL A 50 -6.96 4.66 -9.96
C VAL A 50 -7.35 3.86 -8.70
N SER A 51 -7.94 2.67 -8.83
CA SER A 51 -8.26 1.84 -7.67
C SER A 51 -7.04 1.47 -6.83
N MET A 52 -5.92 1.09 -7.47
CA MET A 52 -4.67 0.83 -6.73
C MET A 52 -4.18 2.09 -5.97
N VAL A 53 -4.31 3.28 -6.57
CA VAL A 53 -3.93 4.54 -5.91
C VAL A 53 -4.92 4.87 -4.77
N ALA A 54 -6.22 4.69 -4.98
CA ALA A 54 -7.24 4.94 -3.97
C ALA A 54 -7.06 4.03 -2.75
N THR A 55 -6.86 2.74 -2.99
CA THR A 55 -6.59 1.75 -1.93
C THR A 55 -5.34 2.12 -1.11
N THR A 56 -4.29 2.59 -1.77
CA THR A 56 -3.06 3.01 -1.08
C THR A 56 -3.10 4.44 -0.54
N PHE A 57 -4.15 5.22 -0.85
CA PHE A 57 -4.29 6.58 -0.30
C PHE A 57 -4.62 6.52 1.17
N ALA A 58 -5.29 5.44 1.61
CA ALA A 58 -5.56 4.95 2.97
C ALA A 58 -5.54 5.98 4.12
N ALA A 59 -6.51 5.91 5.03
CA ALA A 59 -6.66 6.93 6.08
C ALA A 59 -5.41 7.18 6.94
N ASP A 60 -4.51 6.20 7.05
CA ASP A 60 -3.22 6.27 7.74
C ASP A 60 -2.11 7.00 6.96
N THR A 61 -2.15 7.00 5.63
CA THR A 61 -1.03 7.45 4.78
C THR A 61 -0.73 8.95 4.92
N PRO A 62 -1.71 9.88 4.92
CA PRO A 62 -1.44 11.29 5.18
C PRO A 62 -0.80 11.54 6.56
N GLY A 63 -1.22 10.76 7.55
CA GLY A 63 -0.66 10.78 8.91
C GLY A 63 0.78 10.26 8.93
N LEU A 64 1.06 9.13 8.28
CA LEU A 64 2.41 8.59 8.13
C LEU A 64 3.36 9.60 7.46
N VAL A 65 2.94 10.21 6.34
CA VAL A 65 3.76 11.24 5.65
C VAL A 65 4.01 12.44 6.55
N THR A 66 2.99 12.88 7.29
CA THR A 66 3.13 13.98 8.26
C THR A 66 4.10 13.62 9.38
N GLU A 67 4.04 12.41 9.92
CA GLU A 67 4.97 11.93 10.92
C GLU A 67 6.42 11.91 10.41
N LEU A 68 6.64 11.38 9.20
CA LEU A 68 7.97 11.34 8.58
C LEU A 68 8.53 12.74 8.36
N VAL A 69 7.72 13.69 7.90
CA VAL A 69 8.11 15.08 7.68
C VAL A 69 8.42 15.78 9.00
N ARG A 70 7.57 15.62 10.02
CA ARG A 70 7.78 16.25 11.33
C ARG A 70 9.07 15.77 12.00
N LYS A 71 9.35 14.46 11.93
CA LYS A 71 10.56 13.86 12.53
C LYS A 71 11.81 14.16 11.70
N ASN A 72 11.79 13.82 10.41
CA ASN A 72 12.99 13.70 9.58
C ASN A 72 13.03 14.68 8.40
N GLY A 73 12.06 15.58 8.27
CA GLY A 73 11.92 16.45 7.12
C GLY A 73 11.47 15.71 5.86
N VAL A 74 11.50 16.39 4.71
CA VAL A 74 11.03 15.82 3.45
C VAL A 74 11.82 14.58 3.04
N SER A 75 13.13 14.54 3.31
CA SER A 75 13.98 13.37 3.09
C SER A 75 13.55 12.12 3.85
N GLY A 76 12.78 12.25 4.93
CA GLY A 76 12.20 11.11 5.65
C GLY A 76 11.28 10.24 4.78
N ASN A 77 10.75 10.78 3.69
CA ASN A 77 9.88 10.05 2.77
C ASN A 77 10.61 8.99 1.94
N TRP A 78 11.95 8.97 1.91
CA TRP A 78 12.70 7.91 1.23
C TRP A 78 12.43 6.51 1.78
N VAL A 79 11.99 6.40 3.04
CA VAL A 79 11.52 5.15 3.66
C VAL A 79 10.41 4.48 2.84
N TRP A 80 9.55 5.24 2.16
CA TRP A 80 8.51 4.68 1.30
C TRP A 80 8.71 5.01 -0.18
N TRP A 81 9.28 6.16 -0.54
CA TRP A 81 9.58 6.50 -1.93
C TRP A 81 10.46 5.46 -2.63
N ALA A 82 11.38 4.81 -1.91
CA ALA A 82 12.20 3.74 -2.46
C ALA A 82 11.40 2.55 -3.02
N MET A 83 10.18 2.32 -2.52
CA MET A 83 9.27 1.27 -3.01
C MET A 83 8.75 1.53 -4.44
N LEU A 84 8.99 2.72 -5.01
CA LEU A 84 8.82 2.98 -6.44
C LEU A 84 9.61 1.97 -7.29
N LEU A 85 10.80 1.57 -6.82
CA LEU A 85 11.61 0.55 -7.50
C LEU A 85 10.85 -0.78 -7.55
N THR A 86 10.24 -1.21 -6.45
CA THR A 86 9.39 -2.42 -6.42
C THR A 86 8.25 -2.32 -7.42
N GLY A 87 7.61 -1.15 -7.48
CA GLY A 87 6.54 -0.85 -8.40
C GLY A 87 6.97 -0.90 -9.87
N MET A 88 8.06 -0.22 -10.23
CA MET A 88 8.62 -0.23 -11.58
C MET A 88 9.09 -1.62 -11.99
N LEU A 89 9.68 -2.38 -11.07
CA LEU A 89 10.03 -3.78 -11.32
C LEU A 89 8.77 -4.57 -11.68
N THR A 90 7.68 -4.38 -10.93
CA THR A 90 6.39 -5.00 -11.20
C THR A 90 5.83 -4.59 -12.56
N VAL A 91 5.89 -3.31 -12.93
CA VAL A 91 5.43 -2.81 -14.25
C VAL A 91 6.09 -3.56 -15.40
N PHE A 92 7.42 -3.59 -15.43
CA PHE A 92 8.16 -4.01 -16.62
C PHE A 92 8.44 -5.52 -16.68
N PHE A 93 8.39 -6.21 -15.54
CA PHE A 93 8.74 -7.64 -15.47
C PHE A 93 7.56 -8.54 -15.13
N TYR A 94 6.61 -8.09 -14.31
CA TYR A 94 5.63 -9.01 -13.68
C TYR A 94 4.18 -8.74 -14.05
N ALA A 95 3.79 -7.50 -14.37
CA ALA A 95 2.37 -7.17 -14.62
C ALA A 95 1.75 -8.01 -15.74
N LYS A 96 2.51 -8.22 -16.82
CA LYS A 96 2.17 -9.13 -17.91
C LYS A 96 2.05 -10.58 -17.45
N LEU A 97 3.01 -11.06 -16.66
CA LEU A 97 3.06 -12.45 -16.21
C LEU A 97 1.89 -12.79 -15.27
N TRP A 98 1.56 -11.88 -14.35
CA TRP A 98 0.39 -12.00 -13.50
C TRP A 98 -0.88 -12.13 -14.34
N ARG A 99 -1.11 -11.22 -15.30
CA ARG A 99 -2.32 -11.31 -16.12
C ARG A 99 -2.40 -12.60 -16.95
N LYS A 100 -1.27 -13.04 -17.54
CA LYS A 100 -1.17 -14.27 -18.33
C LYS A 100 -1.49 -15.54 -17.55
N SER A 101 -1.12 -15.59 -16.27
CA SER A 101 -1.30 -16.78 -15.44
C SER A 101 -2.75 -17.28 -15.37
N GLY A 102 -3.74 -16.41 -15.60
CA GLY A 102 -5.15 -16.80 -15.69
C GLY A 102 -5.76 -17.29 -14.36
N ILE A 103 -5.01 -17.21 -13.27
CA ILE A 103 -5.43 -17.61 -11.92
C ILE A 103 -6.39 -16.61 -11.30
N SER A 104 -7.17 -17.05 -10.31
CA SER A 104 -8.19 -16.20 -9.66
C SER A 104 -7.65 -15.43 -8.47
N THR A 105 -6.71 -16.04 -7.74
CA THR A 105 -5.94 -15.41 -6.67
C THR A 105 -4.46 -15.61 -6.93
N ASP A 106 -3.62 -14.73 -6.42
CA ASP A 106 -2.17 -14.89 -6.49
C ASP A 106 -1.66 -16.11 -5.68
N LEU A 107 -2.47 -16.71 -4.78
CA LEU A 107 -2.08 -17.93 -4.08
C LEU A 107 -2.25 -19.19 -4.93
N GLU A 108 -3.11 -19.17 -5.95
CA GLU A 108 -3.16 -20.24 -6.96
C GLU A 108 -1.81 -20.40 -7.70
N PHE A 109 -0.97 -19.36 -7.71
CA PHE A 109 0.38 -19.43 -8.23
C PHE A 109 1.17 -20.61 -7.66
N TYR A 110 1.00 -20.95 -6.38
CA TYR A 110 1.79 -22.03 -5.76
C TYR A 110 1.48 -23.40 -6.35
N GLU A 111 0.22 -23.71 -6.65
CA GLU A 111 -0.16 -24.97 -7.31
C GLU A 111 0.02 -24.90 -8.83
N LEU A 112 0.15 -23.71 -9.41
CA LEU A 112 0.53 -23.51 -10.81
C LEU A 112 2.04 -23.73 -11.02
N ARG A 113 2.86 -23.22 -10.10
CA ARG A 113 4.32 -23.17 -10.22
C ARG A 113 5.00 -24.38 -9.58
N TYR A 114 4.44 -24.93 -8.52
CA TYR A 114 5.04 -26.02 -7.76
C TYR A 114 4.17 -27.28 -7.77
N SER A 115 4.83 -28.43 -7.58
CA SER A 115 4.15 -29.72 -7.62
C SER A 115 4.06 -30.42 -6.26
N GLY A 116 3.20 -31.44 -6.21
CA GLY A 116 3.00 -32.28 -5.04
C GLY A 116 2.09 -31.65 -3.96
N LYS A 117 1.85 -32.43 -2.89
CA LYS A 117 0.94 -32.05 -1.80
C LYS A 117 1.38 -30.78 -1.06
N ILE A 118 2.67 -30.48 -1.08
CA ILE A 118 3.28 -29.37 -0.34
C ILE A 118 2.98 -28.03 -1.03
N ALA A 119 2.86 -28.01 -2.36
CA ALA A 119 2.36 -26.85 -3.08
C ALA A 119 0.95 -26.46 -2.61
N GLY A 120 0.07 -27.45 -2.44
CA GLY A 120 -1.25 -27.25 -1.86
C GLY A 120 -1.18 -26.77 -0.42
N PHE A 121 -0.38 -27.41 0.44
CA PHE A 121 -0.17 -26.94 1.81
C PHE A 121 0.28 -25.48 1.86
N LEU A 122 1.25 -25.09 1.03
CA LEU A 122 1.75 -23.71 0.95
C LEU A 122 0.65 -22.73 0.53
N ARG A 123 -0.19 -23.08 -0.45
CA ARG A 123 -1.37 -22.30 -0.85
C ARG A 123 -2.31 -22.08 0.34
N GLY A 124 -2.68 -23.15 1.04
CA GLY A 124 -3.57 -23.07 2.21
C GLY A 124 -2.96 -22.31 3.39
N PHE A 125 -1.68 -22.52 3.66
CA PHE A 125 -0.93 -21.81 4.70
C PHE A 125 -0.90 -20.30 4.42
N ARG A 126 -0.53 -19.88 3.20
CA ARG A 126 -0.50 -18.46 2.84
C ARG A 126 -1.89 -17.83 2.81
N ALA A 127 -2.95 -18.59 2.53
CA ALA A 127 -4.31 -18.10 2.62
C ALA A 127 -4.66 -17.62 4.03
N ILE A 128 -4.25 -18.37 5.06
CA ILE A 128 -4.43 -17.97 6.47
C ILE A 128 -3.42 -16.89 6.86
N TYR A 129 -2.15 -17.11 6.58
CA TYR A 129 -1.06 -16.22 6.98
C TYR A 129 -1.25 -14.80 6.42
N LEU A 130 -1.46 -14.68 5.12
CA LEU A 130 -1.69 -13.37 4.48
C LEU A 130 -3.12 -12.89 4.64
N GLY A 131 -4.11 -13.74 4.34
CA GLY A 131 -5.51 -13.34 4.26
C GLY A 131 -6.17 -13.08 5.60
N VAL A 132 -5.59 -13.59 6.70
CA VAL A 132 -6.07 -13.40 8.06
C VAL A 132 -5.07 -12.58 8.88
N ILE A 133 -3.90 -13.11 9.18
CA ILE A 133 -2.99 -12.51 10.19
C ILE A 133 -2.51 -11.13 9.73
N PHE A 134 -1.85 -11.08 8.57
CA PHE A 134 -1.32 -9.83 8.02
C PHE A 134 -2.42 -8.84 7.63
N ASN A 135 -3.51 -9.38 7.11
CA ASN A 135 -4.67 -8.60 6.75
C ASN A 135 -5.26 -7.88 7.98
N ILE A 136 -5.45 -8.59 9.10
CA ILE A 136 -5.93 -8.03 10.37
C ILE A 136 -4.97 -6.95 10.88
N ILE A 137 -3.65 -7.18 10.87
CA ILE A 137 -2.66 -6.19 11.29
C ILE A 137 -2.76 -4.91 10.45
N THR A 138 -2.85 -5.07 9.12
CA THR A 138 -2.95 -3.94 8.19
C THR A 138 -4.26 -3.16 8.41
N MET A 139 -5.40 -3.86 8.49
CA MET A 139 -6.69 -3.23 8.75
C MET A 139 -6.76 -2.56 10.12
N ALA A 140 -6.11 -3.13 11.14
CA ALA A 140 -6.06 -2.56 12.48
C ALA A 140 -5.29 -1.22 12.50
N GLY A 141 -4.20 -1.09 11.73
CA GLY A 141 -3.50 0.18 11.56
C GLY A 141 -4.38 1.26 10.92
N VAL A 142 -5.14 0.90 9.90
CA VAL A 142 -6.12 1.79 9.23
C VAL A 142 -7.28 2.15 10.18
N CYS A 143 -7.75 1.20 10.99
CA CYS A 143 -8.74 1.40 12.05
C CYS A 143 -8.25 2.41 13.11
N LEU A 144 -7.01 2.28 13.56
CA LEU A 144 -6.41 3.24 14.49
C LEU A 144 -6.32 4.64 13.88
N ALA A 145 -5.83 4.77 12.64
CA ALA A 145 -5.75 6.06 11.96
C ALA A 145 -7.14 6.71 11.79
N GLY A 146 -8.14 5.92 11.40
CA GLY A 146 -9.52 6.36 11.32
C GLY A 146 -10.08 6.82 12.67
N ALA A 147 -9.77 6.12 13.75
CA ALA A 147 -10.15 6.51 15.10
C ALA A 147 -9.50 7.83 15.54
N LYS A 148 -8.20 8.03 15.24
CA LYS A 148 -7.49 9.30 15.49
C LYS A 148 -8.13 10.47 14.74
N ILE A 149 -8.42 10.28 13.44
CA ILE A 149 -9.10 11.28 12.61
C ILE A 149 -10.49 11.60 13.19
N ALA A 150 -11.27 10.58 13.53
CA ALA A 150 -12.63 10.75 14.03
C ALA A 150 -12.65 11.45 15.40
N ASN A 151 -11.71 11.12 16.30
CA ASN A 151 -11.60 11.80 17.59
C ASN A 151 -11.29 13.30 17.39
N ILE A 152 -10.32 13.63 16.54
CA ILE A 152 -9.89 15.02 16.31
C ILE A 152 -10.96 15.84 15.58
N LEU A 153 -11.57 15.30 14.53
CA LEU A 153 -12.48 16.05 13.66
C LEU A 153 -13.94 15.99 14.10
N LEU A 154 -14.35 14.90 14.77
CA LEU A 154 -15.75 14.66 15.15
C LEU A 154 -15.96 14.57 16.67
N GLY A 155 -14.91 14.43 17.47
CA GLY A 155 -15.01 14.25 18.91
C GLY A 155 -15.55 12.88 19.33
N ILE A 156 -15.64 11.91 18.42
CA ILE A 156 -16.16 10.56 18.74
C ILE A 156 -15.04 9.63 19.20
N SER A 157 -15.38 8.70 20.08
CA SER A 157 -14.43 7.71 20.62
C SER A 157 -14.02 6.69 19.55
N GLN A 158 -12.90 5.98 19.80
CA GLN A 158 -12.46 4.88 18.94
C GLN A 158 -13.54 3.80 18.83
N GLY A 159 -14.22 3.44 19.92
CA GLY A 159 -15.29 2.44 19.90
C GLY A 159 -16.47 2.82 19.00
N GLU A 160 -16.91 4.07 19.07
CA GLU A 160 -18.00 4.59 18.22
C GLU A 160 -17.59 4.60 16.75
N MET A 161 -16.40 5.11 16.44
CA MET A 161 -15.87 5.14 15.09
C MET A 161 -15.81 3.72 14.48
N LEU A 162 -15.29 2.75 15.23
CA LEU A 162 -15.20 1.36 14.79
C LEU A 162 -16.58 0.74 14.59
N LEU A 163 -17.54 1.01 15.47
CA LEU A 163 -18.91 0.50 15.33
C LEU A 163 -19.58 1.04 14.06
N TYR A 164 -19.58 2.36 13.86
CA TYR A 164 -20.21 2.99 12.69
C TYR A 164 -19.55 2.55 11.38
N SER A 165 -18.22 2.57 11.34
CA SER A 165 -17.48 2.23 10.15
C SER A 165 -17.58 0.73 9.80
N SER A 166 -17.57 -0.17 10.80
CA SER A 166 -17.78 -1.61 10.57
C SER A 166 -19.13 -1.90 9.95
N ILE A 167 -20.21 -1.29 10.46
CA ILE A 167 -21.57 -1.47 9.92
C ILE A 167 -21.61 -1.03 8.45
N ILE A 168 -21.12 0.18 8.16
CA ILE A 168 -21.15 0.76 6.82
C ILE A 168 -20.32 -0.09 5.84
N VAL A 169 -19.09 -0.44 6.22
CA VAL A 169 -18.17 -1.15 5.32
C VAL A 169 -18.61 -2.59 5.08
N VAL A 170 -19.12 -3.29 6.11
CA VAL A 170 -19.65 -4.66 5.93
C VAL A 170 -20.86 -4.68 4.99
N ILE A 171 -21.78 -3.72 5.12
CA ILE A 171 -22.93 -3.60 4.22
C ILE A 171 -22.46 -3.34 2.79
N TYR A 172 -21.60 -2.36 2.59
CA TYR A 172 -21.14 -1.99 1.25
C TYR A 172 -20.29 -3.09 0.59
N SER A 173 -19.30 -3.62 1.31
CA SER A 173 -18.35 -4.61 0.78
C SER A 173 -18.99 -5.96 0.47
N SER A 174 -20.11 -6.29 1.11
CA SER A 174 -20.85 -7.54 0.84
C SER A 174 -21.76 -7.47 -0.40
N LEU A 175 -22.04 -6.28 -0.93
CA LEU A 175 -22.98 -6.06 -2.04
C LEU A 175 -22.28 -5.83 -3.39
N GLY A 176 -21.19 -5.07 -3.44
CA GLY A 176 -20.65 -4.53 -4.71
C GLY A 176 -19.69 -5.43 -5.51
N GLY A 177 -19.05 -6.42 -4.87
CA GLY A 177 -17.93 -7.16 -5.46
C GLY A 177 -16.76 -6.24 -5.88
N LEU A 178 -15.77 -6.77 -6.61
CA LEU A 178 -14.61 -5.99 -7.07
C LEU A 178 -15.07 -4.81 -7.94
N LYS A 179 -16.04 -5.00 -8.84
CA LYS A 179 -16.53 -3.94 -9.73
C LYS A 179 -17.07 -2.72 -8.98
N GLY A 180 -17.85 -2.95 -7.92
CA GLY A 180 -18.34 -1.89 -7.06
C GLY A 180 -17.19 -1.11 -6.43
N VAL A 181 -16.24 -1.84 -5.84
CA VAL A 181 -15.02 -1.27 -5.22
C VAL A 181 -14.27 -0.39 -6.23
N LEU A 182 -13.99 -0.89 -7.44
CA LEU A 182 -13.25 -0.15 -8.47
C LEU A 182 -13.95 1.18 -8.83
N LEU A 183 -15.27 1.19 -8.96
CA LEU A 183 -16.03 2.38 -9.35
C LEU A 183 -16.14 3.39 -8.21
N THR A 184 -16.34 2.93 -6.98
CA THR A 184 -16.30 3.85 -5.83
C THR A 184 -14.92 4.42 -5.62
N ASP A 185 -13.87 3.61 -5.73
CA ASP A 185 -12.49 4.06 -5.63
C ASP A 185 -12.18 5.20 -6.61
N PHE A 186 -12.73 5.13 -7.83
CA PHE A 186 -12.56 6.17 -8.83
C PHE A 186 -13.12 7.53 -8.36
N VAL A 187 -14.34 7.54 -7.84
CA VAL A 187 -14.97 8.75 -7.30
C VAL A 187 -14.24 9.24 -6.06
N GLN A 188 -13.91 8.31 -5.16
CA GLN A 188 -13.23 8.58 -3.90
C GLN A 188 -11.86 9.23 -4.11
N PHE A 189 -11.09 8.74 -5.09
CA PHE A 189 -9.78 9.32 -5.42
C PHE A 189 -9.88 10.75 -5.95
N ILE A 190 -10.88 11.05 -6.78
CA ILE A 190 -11.11 12.42 -7.28
C ILE A 190 -11.40 13.36 -6.11
N ILE A 191 -12.32 12.97 -5.21
CA ILE A 191 -12.66 13.77 -4.02
C ILE A 191 -11.43 13.96 -3.13
N ALA A 192 -10.62 12.92 -2.93
CA ALA A 192 -9.40 12.97 -2.12
C ALA A 192 -8.32 13.89 -2.71
N MET A 193 -8.11 13.86 -4.02
CA MET A 193 -7.16 14.76 -4.67
C MET A 193 -7.62 16.21 -4.62
N ILE A 194 -8.90 16.49 -4.91
CA ILE A 194 -9.45 17.84 -4.81
C ILE A 194 -9.37 18.35 -3.36
N GLY A 195 -9.82 17.53 -2.40
CA GLY A 195 -9.82 17.87 -0.98
C GLY A 195 -8.42 18.15 -0.44
N SER A 196 -7.45 17.28 -0.72
CA SER A 196 -6.07 17.46 -0.23
C SER A 196 -5.38 18.68 -0.82
N VAL A 197 -5.50 18.92 -2.13
CA VAL A 197 -4.90 20.10 -2.79
C VAL A 197 -5.55 21.38 -2.28
N TRP A 198 -6.88 21.44 -2.20
CA TRP A 198 -7.57 22.63 -1.74
C TRP A 198 -7.33 22.90 -0.25
N ALA A 199 -7.33 21.87 0.60
CA ALA A 199 -6.94 21.99 2.00
C ALA A 199 -5.53 22.55 2.16
N THR A 200 -4.58 22.06 1.36
CA THR A 200 -3.20 22.56 1.36
C THR A 200 -3.17 24.05 1.02
N ILE A 201 -3.84 24.47 -0.06
CA ILE A 201 -3.92 25.88 -0.47
C ILE A 201 -4.55 26.75 0.63
N TYR A 202 -5.59 26.26 1.30
CA TYR A 202 -6.20 27.01 2.40
C TYR A 202 -5.24 27.13 3.60
N ILE A 203 -4.65 26.01 4.03
CA ILE A 203 -3.75 25.93 5.19
C ILE A 203 -2.54 26.86 5.02
N ILE A 204 -1.89 26.88 3.87
CA ILE A 204 -0.73 27.76 3.67
C ILE A 204 -1.09 29.25 3.75
N ASN A 205 -2.36 29.61 3.54
CA ASN A 205 -2.86 30.98 3.61
C ASN A 205 -3.48 31.34 4.96
N LEU A 206 -3.41 30.45 5.96
CA LEU A 206 -3.78 30.79 7.34
C LEU A 206 -2.92 31.97 7.83
N PRO A 207 -3.47 32.90 8.65
CA PRO A 207 -2.74 34.07 9.12
C PRO A 207 -1.40 33.76 9.80
N GLU A 208 -1.31 32.63 10.49
CA GLU A 208 -0.12 32.16 11.22
C GLU A 208 1.01 31.71 10.28
N ILE A 209 0.67 31.26 9.06
CA ILE A 209 1.64 30.83 8.04
C ILE A 209 1.87 31.97 7.03
N ASN A 210 0.79 32.63 6.61
CA ASN A 210 0.77 33.79 5.72
C ASN A 210 1.49 33.56 4.39
N GLY A 211 1.21 32.43 3.74
CA GLY A 211 1.69 32.10 2.41
C GLY A 211 2.91 31.17 2.38
N LEU A 212 3.17 30.64 1.19
CA LEU A 212 4.20 29.63 0.97
C LEU A 212 5.62 30.13 1.28
N SER A 213 5.95 31.38 0.92
CA SER A 213 7.28 31.93 1.19
C SER A 213 7.60 31.93 2.69
N ASN A 214 6.64 32.36 3.51
CA ASN A 214 6.79 32.42 4.96
C ASN A 214 6.87 31.02 5.59
N LEU A 215 6.09 30.06 5.07
CA LEU A 215 6.22 28.66 5.47
C LEU A 215 7.64 28.14 5.27
N LEU A 216 8.20 28.33 4.06
CA LEU A 216 9.51 27.78 3.69
C LEU A 216 10.66 28.45 4.46
N SER A 217 10.55 29.74 4.80
CA SER A 217 11.55 30.46 5.59
C SER A 217 11.37 30.31 7.10
N HIS A 218 10.32 29.65 7.57
CA HIS A 218 10.03 29.54 9.00
C HIS A 218 11.14 28.73 9.73
N PRO A 219 11.59 29.13 10.93
CA PRO A 219 12.67 28.45 11.65
C PRO A 219 12.44 26.94 11.85
N ASN A 220 11.21 26.53 12.16
CA ASN A 220 10.87 25.11 12.34
C ASN A 220 10.83 24.30 11.03
N VAL A 221 10.89 24.95 9.87
CA VAL A 221 10.66 24.35 8.55
C VAL A 221 11.90 24.38 7.67
N HIS A 222 12.69 25.44 7.72
CA HIS A 222 13.79 25.67 6.76
C HIS A 222 14.78 24.48 6.66
N ASP A 223 15.17 23.90 7.80
CA ASP A 223 16.07 22.73 7.88
C ASP A 223 15.40 21.39 7.51
N LYS A 224 14.09 21.39 7.28
CA LYS A 224 13.28 20.20 6.96
C LYS A 224 12.94 20.09 5.48
N LEU A 225 13.37 21.02 4.64
CA LEU A 225 13.01 21.10 3.21
C LEU A 225 13.82 20.16 2.29
N ALA A 226 14.99 19.69 2.74
CA ALA A 226 15.86 18.88 1.89
C ALA A 226 15.14 17.58 1.45
N MET A 227 15.07 17.34 0.14
CA MET A 227 14.46 16.12 -0.43
C MET A 227 15.41 14.92 -0.40
N LEU A 228 16.70 15.16 -0.17
CA LEU A 228 17.73 14.16 0.08
C LEU A 228 18.25 14.36 1.51
N PRO A 229 18.66 13.29 2.21
CA PRO A 229 19.25 13.44 3.53
C PRO A 229 20.58 14.19 3.46
N ASP A 230 21.01 14.72 4.60
CA ASP A 230 22.34 15.32 4.74
C ASP A 230 23.43 14.24 4.59
N PHE A 231 24.29 14.41 3.59
CA PHE A 231 25.37 13.48 3.29
C PHE A 231 26.52 13.53 4.30
N SER A 232 26.58 14.56 5.14
CA SER A 232 27.54 14.64 6.25
C SER A 232 27.08 13.83 7.47
N ASN A 233 25.76 13.65 7.64
CA ASN A 233 25.20 12.79 8.67
C ASN A 233 25.10 11.34 8.17
N THR A 234 26.14 10.56 8.44
CA THR A 234 26.24 9.16 7.99
C THR A 234 25.06 8.31 8.46
N GLU A 235 24.58 8.49 9.70
CA GLU A 235 23.46 7.71 10.23
C GLU A 235 22.16 8.04 9.49
N SER A 236 21.85 9.32 9.30
CA SER A 236 20.66 9.76 8.56
C SER A 236 20.70 9.31 7.10
N LEU A 237 21.86 9.44 6.45
CA LEU A 237 22.06 8.99 5.07
C LEU A 237 21.83 7.48 4.94
N ILE A 238 22.39 6.67 5.85
CA ILE A 238 22.25 5.22 5.83
C ILE A 238 20.79 4.81 6.08
N THR A 239 20.19 5.35 7.13
CA THR A 239 18.86 4.94 7.62
C THR A 239 17.72 5.40 6.72
N LEU A 240 17.75 6.65 6.27
CA LEU A 240 16.65 7.24 5.51
C LEU A 240 16.77 6.97 4.01
N PHE A 241 17.97 6.79 3.47
CA PHE A 241 18.18 6.70 2.02
C PHE A 241 18.85 5.40 1.57
N ILE A 242 20.07 5.10 2.04
CA ILE A 242 20.84 3.96 1.51
C ILE A 242 20.10 2.64 1.74
N ILE A 243 19.60 2.38 2.95
CA ILE A 243 18.92 1.12 3.25
C ILE A 243 17.60 1.00 2.49
N PRO A 244 16.69 2.00 2.51
CA PRO A 244 15.48 1.98 1.70
C PRO A 244 15.77 1.74 0.21
N PHE A 245 16.74 2.46 -0.36
CA PHE A 245 17.05 2.46 -1.79
C PHE A 245 17.86 1.25 -2.26
N ALA A 246 18.80 0.75 -1.47
CA ALA A 246 19.69 -0.33 -1.86
C ALA A 246 19.20 -1.72 -1.40
N VAL A 247 18.41 -1.80 -0.32
CA VAL A 247 18.05 -3.07 0.32
C VAL A 247 16.53 -3.25 0.44
N GLN A 248 15.84 -2.31 1.07
CA GLN A 248 14.46 -2.52 1.52
C GLN A 248 13.51 -2.86 0.36
N TRP A 249 13.54 -2.08 -0.72
CA TRP A 249 12.55 -2.19 -1.80
C TRP A 249 12.45 -3.59 -2.45
N TRP A 250 13.56 -4.33 -2.55
CA TRP A 250 13.56 -5.66 -3.14
C TRP A 250 13.53 -6.78 -2.11
N SER A 251 13.89 -6.50 -0.86
CA SER A 251 14.14 -7.54 0.15
C SER A 251 12.97 -7.77 1.10
N THR A 252 12.07 -6.80 1.27
CA THR A 252 10.95 -6.88 2.20
C THR A 252 9.62 -7.06 1.50
N TRP A 253 8.75 -7.90 2.05
CA TRP A 253 7.33 -7.93 1.69
C TRP A 253 6.58 -6.77 2.35
N TYR A 254 5.76 -6.05 1.60
CA TYR A 254 4.85 -5.02 2.13
C TYR A 254 3.53 -5.00 1.34
N PRO A 255 2.35 -4.80 1.99
CA PRO A 255 1.08 -4.74 1.29
C PRO A 255 1.05 -3.64 0.22
N GLY A 256 0.88 -4.01 -1.04
CA GLY A 256 0.91 -3.07 -2.17
C GLY A 256 2.28 -2.81 -2.78
N ALA A 257 3.34 -3.30 -2.15
CA ALA A 257 4.71 -3.25 -2.64
C ALA A 257 5.42 -4.60 -2.40
N GLU A 258 4.74 -5.71 -2.69
CA GLU A 258 5.40 -7.03 -2.74
C GLU A 258 6.41 -7.05 -3.90
N PRO A 259 7.68 -7.41 -3.67
CA PRO A 259 8.66 -7.59 -4.74
C PRO A 259 8.20 -8.67 -5.73
N GLY A 260 8.09 -8.31 -7.01
CA GLY A 260 7.50 -9.18 -8.04
C GLY A 260 5.99 -9.04 -8.21
N GLY A 261 5.36 -8.13 -7.46
CA GLY A 261 3.91 -7.96 -7.41
C GLY A 261 3.23 -9.08 -6.62
N GLY A 262 2.06 -8.78 -6.06
CA GLY A 262 1.32 -9.71 -5.22
C GLY A 262 0.12 -9.03 -4.54
N GLY A 263 -0.63 -9.79 -3.77
CA GLY A 263 -1.74 -9.30 -2.97
C GLY A 263 -2.82 -8.57 -3.79
N TYR A 264 -3.34 -7.48 -3.24
CA TYR A 264 -4.40 -6.72 -3.92
C TYR A 264 -3.95 -6.07 -5.24
N ILE A 265 -2.65 -5.78 -5.43
CA ILE A 265 -2.13 -5.28 -6.71
C ILE A 265 -2.21 -6.38 -7.76
N ALA A 266 -1.83 -7.62 -7.42
CA ALA A 266 -2.01 -8.78 -8.29
C ALA A 266 -3.49 -9.00 -8.64
N GLN A 267 -4.40 -8.86 -7.68
CA GLN A 267 -5.85 -8.96 -7.95
C GLN A 267 -6.30 -7.97 -9.04
N ARG A 268 -5.84 -6.71 -9.02
CA ARG A 268 -6.18 -5.72 -10.05
C ARG A 268 -5.53 -6.07 -11.40
N MET A 269 -4.31 -6.59 -11.41
CA MET A 269 -3.66 -7.07 -12.64
C MET A 269 -4.42 -8.26 -13.24
N LEU A 270 -4.91 -9.20 -12.41
CA LEU A 270 -5.69 -10.37 -12.83
C LEU A 270 -7.07 -9.99 -13.39
N ALA A 271 -7.66 -8.90 -12.91
CA ALA A 271 -8.94 -8.36 -13.35
C ALA A 271 -8.85 -7.52 -14.66
N ALA A 272 -7.64 -7.21 -15.14
CA ALA A 272 -7.44 -6.45 -16.35
C ALA A 272 -7.96 -7.18 -17.60
N LYS A 273 -8.45 -6.41 -18.59
CA LYS A 273 -8.91 -6.99 -19.86
C LYS A 273 -7.84 -7.78 -20.61
N ASP A 274 -6.60 -7.30 -20.58
CA ASP A 274 -5.45 -7.87 -21.27
C ASP A 274 -4.15 -7.45 -20.54
N GLU A 275 -3.02 -8.03 -20.95
CA GLU A 275 -1.69 -7.81 -20.37
C GLU A 275 -1.25 -6.35 -20.50
N LYS A 276 -1.62 -5.70 -21.60
CA LYS A 276 -1.35 -4.28 -21.82
C LYS A 276 -2.05 -3.44 -20.75
N ASN A 277 -3.30 -3.77 -20.41
CA ASN A 277 -4.05 -3.03 -19.41
C ASN A 277 -3.56 -3.29 -18.00
N ALA A 278 -3.12 -4.51 -17.69
CA ALA A 278 -2.43 -4.77 -16.43
C ALA A 278 -1.15 -3.91 -16.30
N THR A 279 -0.34 -3.86 -17.36
CA THR A 279 0.92 -3.09 -17.37
C THR A 279 0.69 -1.59 -17.24
N TRP A 280 -0.25 -1.03 -18.02
CA TRP A 280 -0.61 0.40 -17.94
C TRP A 280 -1.26 0.76 -16.61
N ALA A 281 -2.07 -0.12 -16.01
CA ALA A 281 -2.68 0.11 -14.70
C ALA A 281 -1.59 0.26 -13.64
N THR A 282 -0.65 -0.68 -13.61
CA THR A 282 0.46 -0.67 -12.64
C THR A 282 1.39 0.52 -12.87
N LEU A 283 1.65 0.93 -14.12
CA LEU A 283 2.46 2.12 -14.42
C LEU A 283 1.78 3.40 -13.94
N PHE A 284 0.50 3.57 -14.28
CA PHE A 284 -0.28 4.72 -13.84
C PHE A 284 -0.40 4.77 -12.31
N PHE A 285 -0.62 3.63 -11.67
CA PHE A 285 -0.62 3.51 -10.22
C PHE A 285 0.67 4.08 -9.62
N ASN A 286 1.83 3.62 -10.08
CA ASN A 286 3.10 4.09 -9.54
C ASN A 286 3.34 5.58 -9.78
N PHE A 287 3.02 6.08 -10.98
CA PHE A 287 3.10 7.52 -11.25
C PHE A 287 2.21 8.33 -10.29
N ALA A 288 0.93 7.96 -10.17
CA ALA A 288 0.00 8.71 -9.33
C ALA A 288 0.29 8.56 -7.83
N HIS A 289 0.75 7.38 -7.40
CA HIS A 289 1.08 7.08 -6.01
C HIS A 289 2.33 7.84 -5.53
N TYR A 290 3.39 7.89 -6.33
CA TYR A 290 4.68 8.47 -5.93
C TYR A 290 4.89 9.90 -6.44
N ALA A 291 4.29 10.33 -7.55
CA ALA A 291 4.54 11.65 -8.14
C ALA A 291 3.38 12.64 -7.92
N LEU A 292 2.14 12.18 -8.08
CA LEU A 292 0.97 13.09 -8.13
C LEU A 292 0.47 13.52 -6.74
N ARG A 293 0.25 12.56 -5.83
CA ARG A 293 -0.42 12.78 -4.54
C ARG A 293 0.42 13.23 -3.34
N PRO A 294 1.77 13.06 -3.26
CA PRO A 294 2.47 13.25 -1.98
C PRO A 294 2.60 14.70 -1.51
N TRP A 295 2.75 15.64 -2.43
CA TRP A 295 3.05 17.05 -2.11
C TRP A 295 2.03 17.72 -1.20
N PRO A 296 0.70 17.60 -1.43
CA PRO A 296 -0.29 18.09 -0.47
C PRO A 296 -0.01 17.67 0.97
N TRP A 297 0.27 16.38 1.20
CA TRP A 297 0.56 15.87 2.54
C TRP A 297 1.88 16.36 3.11
N ILE A 298 2.92 16.47 2.27
CA ILE A 298 4.24 16.98 2.69
C ILE A 298 4.12 18.43 3.14
N ILE A 299 3.42 19.28 2.38
CA ILE A 299 3.22 20.68 2.72
C ILE A 299 2.37 20.83 3.99
N VAL A 300 1.31 20.04 4.15
CA VAL A 300 0.55 20.00 5.41
C VAL A 300 1.43 19.56 6.59
N GLY A 301 2.32 18.58 6.37
CA GLY A 301 3.29 18.14 7.37
C GLY A 301 4.25 19.26 7.80
N LEU A 302 4.78 20.04 6.86
CA LEU A 302 5.62 21.21 7.14
C LEU A 302 4.81 22.32 7.85
N ALA A 303 3.60 22.62 7.37
CA ALA A 303 2.69 23.59 7.99
C ALA A 303 2.35 23.23 9.45
N SER A 304 2.23 21.94 9.75
CA SER A 304 1.99 21.47 11.12
C SER A 304 3.13 21.80 12.08
N LEU A 305 4.37 21.99 11.62
CA LEU A 305 5.50 22.41 12.46
C LEU A 305 5.44 23.88 12.86
N VAL A 306 4.64 24.68 12.16
CA VAL A 306 4.38 26.09 12.49
C VAL A 306 3.24 26.18 13.50
N ILE A 307 2.09 25.56 13.19
CA ILE A 307 0.88 25.63 14.03
C ILE A 307 1.01 24.80 15.31
N PHE A 308 1.64 23.62 15.23
CA PHE A 308 1.86 22.70 16.34
C PHE A 308 3.37 22.36 16.46
N PRO A 309 4.19 23.26 17.03
CA PRO A 309 5.65 23.12 17.04
C PRO A 309 6.17 21.87 17.75
N SER A 310 5.43 21.35 18.73
CA SER A 310 5.81 20.17 19.51
C SER A 310 4.64 19.17 19.63
N LEU A 311 4.96 17.92 20.00
CA LEU A 311 3.92 16.95 20.37
C LEU A 311 3.08 17.45 21.55
N GLU A 312 3.71 18.09 22.52
CA GLU A 312 3.01 18.65 23.68
C GLU A 312 1.97 19.69 23.26
N SER A 313 2.31 20.61 22.34
CA SER A 313 1.35 21.60 21.83
C SER A 313 0.15 20.95 21.14
N MET A 314 0.37 19.83 20.46
CA MET A 314 -0.68 19.08 19.78
C MET A 314 -1.58 18.33 20.78
N ASN A 315 -0.98 17.69 21.78
CA ASN A 315 -1.70 16.99 22.84
C ASN A 315 -2.53 17.94 23.71
N GLN A 316 -2.02 19.15 23.97
CA GLN A 316 -2.77 20.21 24.67
C GLN A 316 -3.97 20.70 23.84
N ALA A 317 -3.83 20.79 22.51
CA ALA A 317 -4.92 21.18 21.62
C ALA A 317 -6.03 20.11 21.50
N PHE A 318 -5.67 18.83 21.66
CA PHE A 318 -6.58 17.69 21.54
C PHE A 318 -6.56 16.79 22.78
N PRO A 319 -7.04 17.27 23.94
CA PRO A 319 -6.97 16.55 25.21
C PRO A 319 -7.87 15.31 25.26
N SER A 320 -8.79 15.16 24.30
CA SER A 320 -9.66 13.98 24.16
C SER A 320 -8.95 12.77 23.55
N LEU A 321 -7.75 12.95 22.98
CA LEU A 321 -6.94 11.85 22.50
C LEU A 321 -6.37 11.06 23.68
N SER A 322 -6.66 9.77 23.71
CA SER A 322 -6.04 8.88 24.70
C SER A 322 -4.51 8.88 24.52
N PRO A 323 -3.74 8.66 25.59
CA PRO A 323 -2.27 8.64 25.51
C PRO A 323 -1.73 7.71 24.42
N GLU A 324 -2.39 6.59 24.17
CA GLU A 324 -1.99 5.59 23.16
C GLU A 324 -2.22 6.08 21.73
N MET A 325 -3.14 7.03 21.53
CA MET A 325 -3.47 7.60 20.23
C MET A 325 -2.65 8.85 19.89
N GLN A 326 -1.89 9.39 20.85
CA GLN A 326 -1.03 10.55 20.65
C GLN A 326 0.19 10.18 19.80
N GLY A 327 0.65 11.10 18.95
CA GLY A 327 1.79 10.86 18.05
C GLY A 327 1.95 11.96 17.00
N HIS A 328 3.05 11.93 16.25
CA HIS A 328 3.25 12.92 15.17
C HIS A 328 2.33 12.65 13.97
N ASP A 329 1.79 11.43 13.85
CA ASP A 329 0.88 10.99 12.79
C ASP A 329 -0.48 11.68 12.83
N VAL A 330 -0.89 12.20 13.99
CA VAL A 330 -2.13 12.99 14.11
C VAL A 330 -2.01 14.40 13.54
N GLY A 331 -0.79 14.85 13.20
CA GLY A 331 -0.54 16.20 12.71
C GLY A 331 -1.36 16.55 11.46
N TYR A 332 -1.62 15.58 10.58
CA TYR A 332 -2.46 15.81 9.41
C TYR A 332 -3.91 16.15 9.82
N ALA A 333 -4.52 15.31 10.65
CA ALA A 333 -5.89 15.50 11.13
C ALA A 333 -6.03 16.78 11.94
N ALA A 334 -5.04 17.09 12.78
CA ALA A 334 -4.97 18.33 13.54
C ALA A 334 -5.04 19.57 12.63
N MET A 335 -4.28 19.59 11.53
CA MET A 335 -4.32 20.69 10.57
C MET A 335 -5.67 20.82 9.86
N MET A 336 -6.39 19.70 9.64
CA MET A 336 -7.70 19.74 8.98
C MET A 336 -8.76 20.44 9.84
N THR A 337 -8.54 20.61 11.15
CA THR A 337 -9.48 21.36 12.02
C THR A 337 -9.60 22.83 11.63
N TYR A 338 -8.56 23.41 11.02
CA TYR A 338 -8.56 24.83 10.62
C TYR A 338 -9.38 25.11 9.36
N LEU A 339 -9.87 24.07 8.67
CA LEU A 339 -10.59 24.24 7.42
C LEU A 339 -11.98 24.84 7.64
N PRO A 340 -12.45 25.69 6.71
CA PRO A 340 -13.77 26.29 6.79
C PRO A 340 -14.85 25.24 6.45
N ALA A 341 -16.08 25.57 6.80
CA ALA A 341 -17.27 24.83 6.39
C ALA A 341 -17.29 24.60 4.87
N GLY A 342 -17.79 23.45 4.44
CA GLY A 342 -17.74 22.97 3.06
C GLY A 342 -16.44 22.28 2.73
N LEU A 343 -15.29 22.95 2.90
CA LEU A 343 -13.97 22.34 2.64
C LEU A 343 -13.66 21.25 3.67
N LEU A 344 -13.96 21.49 4.95
CA LEU A 344 -13.87 20.47 5.99
C LEU A 344 -14.73 19.25 5.62
N GLY A 345 -15.98 19.46 5.18
CA GLY A 345 -16.86 18.39 4.69
C GLY A 345 -16.28 17.59 3.54
N ILE A 346 -15.66 18.23 2.54
CA ILE A 346 -14.99 17.54 1.41
C ILE A 346 -13.82 16.70 1.92
N VAL A 347 -12.95 17.27 2.75
CA VAL A 347 -11.77 16.57 3.25
C VAL A 347 -12.16 15.41 4.16
N LEU A 348 -13.09 15.63 5.08
CA LEU A 348 -13.61 14.58 5.95
C LEU A 348 -14.24 13.45 5.13
N THR A 349 -15.03 13.80 4.11
CA THR A 349 -15.58 12.83 3.15
C THR A 349 -14.46 12.05 2.45
N SER A 350 -13.37 12.71 2.06
CA SER A 350 -12.23 12.03 1.43
C SER A 350 -11.48 11.08 2.37
N LEU A 351 -11.38 11.41 3.66
CA LEU A 351 -10.75 10.56 4.67
C LEU A 351 -11.63 9.34 4.99
N ILE A 352 -12.94 9.53 5.10
CA ILE A 352 -13.93 8.44 5.21
C ILE A 352 -13.85 7.54 3.98
N ALA A 353 -13.81 8.12 2.79
CA ALA A 353 -13.65 7.41 1.53
C ALA A 353 -12.36 6.57 1.49
N ALA A 354 -11.22 7.15 1.85
CA ALA A 354 -9.93 6.45 1.88
C ALA A 354 -9.94 5.29 2.89
N PHE A 355 -10.54 5.50 4.06
CA PHE A 355 -10.76 4.43 5.04
C PHE A 355 -11.58 3.28 4.44
N MET A 356 -12.74 3.61 3.86
CA MET A 356 -13.65 2.61 3.27
C MET A 356 -13.01 1.83 2.12
N SER A 357 -12.30 2.50 1.21
CA SER A 357 -11.59 1.89 0.07
C SER A 357 -10.60 0.83 0.54
N THR A 358 -9.81 1.18 1.56
CA THR A 358 -8.75 0.32 2.09
C THR A 358 -9.34 -0.88 2.81
N ILE A 359 -10.25 -0.65 3.76
CA ILE A 359 -10.89 -1.75 4.52
C ILE A 359 -11.68 -2.66 3.58
N SER A 360 -12.46 -2.12 2.65
CA SER A 360 -13.21 -2.96 1.69
C SER A 360 -12.29 -3.80 0.80
N THR A 361 -11.17 -3.23 0.34
CA THR A 361 -10.18 -3.99 -0.43
C THR A 361 -9.56 -5.12 0.38
N GLN A 362 -9.15 -4.83 1.61
CA GLN A 362 -8.54 -5.81 2.51
C GLN A 362 -9.53 -6.93 2.90
N LEU A 363 -10.78 -6.57 3.16
CA LEU A 363 -11.84 -7.53 3.43
C LEU A 363 -12.15 -8.42 2.22
N ASN A 364 -12.27 -7.84 1.02
CA ASN A 364 -12.51 -8.59 -0.20
C ASN A 364 -11.33 -9.54 -0.49
N TRP A 365 -10.11 -9.04 -0.39
CA TRP A 365 -8.88 -9.79 -0.63
C TRP A 365 -8.71 -10.95 0.36
N GLY A 366 -8.78 -10.69 1.66
CA GLY A 366 -8.66 -11.74 2.68
C GLY A 366 -9.80 -12.75 2.65
N SER A 367 -11.02 -12.29 2.40
CA SER A 367 -12.17 -13.17 2.20
C SER A 367 -12.00 -14.08 0.97
N SER A 368 -11.48 -13.54 -0.14
CA SER A 368 -11.18 -14.32 -1.34
C SER A 368 -10.20 -15.46 -1.05
N TYR A 369 -9.14 -15.20 -0.29
CA TYR A 369 -8.19 -16.24 0.12
C TYR A 369 -8.84 -17.31 0.99
N LEU A 370 -9.62 -16.90 1.99
CA LEU A 370 -10.32 -17.85 2.85
C LEU A 370 -11.31 -18.72 2.08
N VAL A 371 -12.03 -18.14 1.11
CA VAL A 371 -13.03 -18.86 0.33
C VAL A 371 -12.40 -19.76 -0.71
N ASN A 372 -11.50 -19.23 -1.54
CA ASN A 372 -10.98 -19.92 -2.72
C ASN A 372 -9.80 -20.83 -2.36
N ASP A 373 -8.86 -20.33 -1.56
CA ASP A 373 -7.57 -20.97 -1.31
C ASP A 373 -7.57 -21.85 -0.07
N PHE A 374 -8.47 -21.61 0.89
CA PHE A 374 -8.60 -22.44 2.09
C PHE A 374 -9.87 -23.30 2.08
N TYR A 375 -11.06 -22.68 2.13
CA TYR A 375 -12.33 -23.38 2.28
C TYR A 375 -12.64 -24.30 1.10
N SER A 376 -12.69 -23.75 -0.13
CA SER A 376 -13.02 -24.51 -1.33
C SER A 376 -11.94 -25.54 -1.67
N ARG A 377 -10.68 -25.31 -1.25
CA ARG A 377 -9.57 -26.20 -1.57
C ARG A 377 -9.41 -27.37 -0.59
N PHE A 378 -9.60 -27.13 0.71
CA PHE A 378 -9.29 -28.08 1.79
C PHE A 378 -10.48 -28.54 2.61
N ILE A 379 -11.52 -27.72 2.76
CA ILE A 379 -12.67 -28.01 3.63
C ILE A 379 -13.83 -28.60 2.82
N ASN A 380 -14.27 -27.92 1.77
CA ASN A 380 -15.39 -28.35 0.93
C ASN A 380 -15.09 -28.15 -0.57
N LYS A 381 -14.54 -29.20 -1.19
CA LYS A 381 -14.12 -29.21 -2.61
C LYS A 381 -15.27 -29.05 -3.60
N ASN A 382 -16.47 -29.42 -3.20
CA ASN A 382 -17.68 -29.36 -4.02
C ASN A 382 -18.59 -28.22 -3.57
N ALA A 383 -18.04 -27.19 -2.91
CA ALA A 383 -18.81 -26.05 -2.44
C ALA A 383 -19.54 -25.38 -3.61
N SER A 384 -20.86 -25.28 -3.49
CA SER A 384 -21.68 -24.49 -4.40
C SER A 384 -21.31 -23.01 -4.32
N GLU A 385 -21.55 -22.25 -5.39
CA GLU A 385 -21.29 -20.81 -5.39
C GLU A 385 -22.04 -20.08 -4.27
N LYS A 386 -23.25 -20.53 -3.90
CA LYS A 386 -24.00 -20.00 -2.75
C LYS A 386 -23.25 -20.20 -1.43
N GLN A 387 -22.68 -21.39 -1.20
CA GLN A 387 -21.89 -21.67 0.00
C GLN A 387 -20.63 -20.81 0.06
N LYS A 388 -19.91 -20.68 -1.07
CA LYS A 388 -18.72 -19.82 -1.17
C LYS A 388 -19.03 -18.37 -0.81
N VAL A 389 -20.14 -17.82 -1.33
CA VAL A 389 -20.59 -16.46 -1.00
C VAL A 389 -20.92 -16.31 0.48
N VAL A 390 -21.59 -17.29 1.11
CA VAL A 390 -21.90 -17.25 2.55
C VAL A 390 -20.62 -17.26 3.38
N VAL A 391 -19.68 -18.16 3.09
CA VAL A 391 -18.38 -18.19 3.77
C VAL A 391 -17.64 -16.87 3.60
N GLY A 392 -17.64 -16.31 2.38
CA GLY A 392 -17.00 -15.02 2.13
C GLY A 392 -17.60 -13.86 2.94
N ARG A 393 -18.92 -13.85 3.14
CA ARG A 393 -19.60 -12.87 4.00
C ARG A 393 -19.25 -13.06 5.47
N VAL A 394 -19.24 -14.30 5.97
CA VAL A 394 -18.85 -14.60 7.36
C VAL A 394 -17.40 -14.21 7.62
N SER A 395 -16.48 -14.58 6.70
CA SER A 395 -15.07 -14.20 6.75
C SER A 395 -14.90 -12.68 6.80
N THR A 396 -15.66 -11.94 6.00
CA THR A 396 -15.63 -10.46 6.00
C THR A 396 -15.98 -9.89 7.38
N VAL A 397 -17.04 -10.39 8.02
CA VAL A 397 -17.46 -9.93 9.35
C VAL A 397 -16.40 -10.26 10.41
N LEU A 398 -15.86 -11.49 10.40
CA LEU A 398 -14.85 -11.91 11.36
C LEU A 398 -13.54 -11.12 11.22
N LEU A 399 -13.07 -10.92 9.98
CA LEU A 399 -11.87 -10.13 9.70
C LEU A 399 -12.01 -8.69 10.21
N MET A 400 -13.17 -8.05 9.97
CA MET A 400 -13.43 -6.70 10.46
C MET A 400 -13.47 -6.65 11.99
N LEU A 401 -14.14 -7.62 12.63
CA LEU A 401 -14.23 -7.70 14.08
C LEU A 401 -12.84 -7.81 14.72
N PHE A 402 -12.00 -8.73 14.23
CA PHE A 402 -10.65 -8.90 14.78
C PHE A 402 -9.74 -7.71 14.50
N ALA A 403 -9.84 -7.08 13.33
CA ALA A 403 -9.10 -5.85 13.04
C ALA A 403 -9.50 -4.69 13.97
N ALA A 404 -10.80 -4.51 14.19
CA ALA A 404 -11.32 -3.49 15.11
C ALA A 404 -10.82 -3.70 16.54
N LEU A 405 -10.89 -4.95 17.04
CA LEU A 405 -10.37 -5.29 18.37
C LEU A 405 -8.85 -5.11 18.47
N PHE A 406 -8.11 -5.53 17.44
CA PHE A 406 -6.65 -5.43 17.43
C PHE A 406 -6.16 -3.97 17.35
N SER A 407 -6.97 -3.06 16.78
CA SER A 407 -6.62 -1.63 16.68
C SER A 407 -6.42 -0.92 18.02
N PHE A 408 -7.00 -1.44 19.11
CA PHE A 408 -6.81 -0.91 20.47
C PHE A 408 -5.41 -1.19 21.05
N TYR A 409 -4.64 -2.10 20.44
CA TYR A 409 -3.29 -2.44 20.88
C TYR A 409 -2.19 -1.75 20.07
N LEU A 410 -2.56 -0.94 19.08
CA LEU A 410 -1.63 -0.24 18.20
C LEU A 410 -1.50 1.23 18.62
N GLN A 411 -0.31 1.80 18.44
CA GLN A 411 0.01 3.18 18.86
C GLN A 411 0.22 4.13 17.67
N SER A 412 0.92 3.69 16.62
CA SER A 412 1.14 4.49 15.42
C SER A 412 1.07 3.69 14.12
N ALA A 413 0.81 4.38 13.01
CA ALA A 413 0.89 3.79 11.67
C ALA A 413 2.32 3.37 11.32
N LYS A 414 3.33 4.09 11.82
CA LYS A 414 4.75 3.78 11.60
C LYS A 414 5.17 2.46 12.25
N ASP A 415 4.67 2.15 13.45
CA ASP A 415 4.98 0.87 14.11
C ASP A 415 4.44 -0.33 13.33
N VAL A 416 3.23 -0.20 12.78
CA VAL A 416 2.64 -1.22 11.90
C VAL A 416 3.48 -1.37 10.64
N PHE A 417 3.89 -0.26 10.02
CA PHE A 417 4.75 -0.26 8.85
C PHE A 417 6.07 -1.01 9.11
N ASP A 418 6.76 -0.69 10.22
CA ASP A 418 8.04 -1.31 10.58
C ASP A 418 7.89 -2.80 10.90
N LEU A 419 6.83 -3.17 11.63
CA LEU A 419 6.54 -4.58 11.94
C LEU A 419 6.36 -5.41 10.66
N LEU A 420 5.59 -4.89 9.70
CA LEU A 420 5.34 -5.58 8.44
C LEU A 420 6.62 -5.74 7.62
N LEU A 421 7.47 -4.71 7.55
CA LEU A 421 8.76 -4.79 6.87
C LEU A 421 9.68 -5.85 7.51
N GLN A 422 9.72 -5.90 8.84
CA GLN A 422 10.59 -6.82 9.56
C GLN A 422 10.18 -8.27 9.35
N ILE A 423 8.88 -8.60 9.41
CA ILE A 423 8.42 -9.97 9.16
C ILE A 423 8.64 -10.38 7.69
N GLY A 424 8.54 -9.42 6.77
CA GLY A 424 8.83 -9.63 5.36
C GLY A 424 10.31 -9.70 4.99
N ALA A 425 11.24 -9.43 5.92
CA ALA A 425 12.65 -9.24 5.63
C ALA A 425 13.34 -10.49 5.05
N GLY A 426 13.90 -10.35 3.85
CA GLY A 426 14.65 -11.38 3.12
C GLY A 426 13.79 -12.33 2.29
N THR A 427 12.47 -12.14 2.27
CA THR A 427 11.54 -12.91 1.41
C THR A 427 11.42 -12.32 0.00
N GLY A 428 11.77 -11.05 -0.19
CA GLY A 428 11.53 -10.34 -1.44
C GLY A 428 12.33 -10.89 -2.64
N LEU A 429 13.61 -11.24 -2.46
CA LEU A 429 14.40 -11.85 -3.54
C LEU A 429 13.82 -13.19 -4.00
N LEU A 430 13.26 -13.97 -3.07
CA LEU A 430 12.58 -15.22 -3.41
C LEU A 430 11.35 -14.95 -4.29
N PHE A 431 10.53 -13.94 -3.96
CA PHE A 431 9.36 -13.58 -4.78
C PHE A 431 9.72 -13.05 -6.16
N ILE A 432 10.87 -12.38 -6.30
CA ILE A 432 11.44 -11.98 -7.59
C ILE A 432 11.86 -13.22 -8.39
N LEU A 433 12.65 -14.12 -7.78
CA LEU A 433 13.29 -15.24 -8.47
C LEU A 433 12.37 -16.42 -8.76
N ARG A 434 11.27 -16.64 -8.01
CA ARG A 434 10.40 -17.82 -8.15
C ARG A 434 9.80 -18.01 -9.55
N TRP A 435 9.68 -16.91 -10.31
CA TRP A 435 9.19 -16.91 -11.69
C TRP A 435 10.21 -17.44 -12.69
N PHE A 436 11.51 -17.30 -12.39
CA PHE A 436 12.59 -17.54 -13.35
C PHE A 436 13.45 -18.73 -12.97
N TRP A 437 13.72 -18.90 -11.66
CA TRP A 437 14.59 -19.94 -11.13
C TRP A 437 13.80 -21.22 -10.84
N SER A 438 14.04 -22.25 -11.66
CA SER A 438 13.34 -23.54 -11.60
C SER A 438 13.58 -24.31 -10.28
N ARG A 439 14.70 -24.08 -9.59
CA ARG A 439 15.03 -24.79 -8.33
C ARG A 439 14.18 -24.36 -7.15
N ILE A 440 13.68 -23.12 -7.13
CA ILE A 440 12.77 -22.65 -6.07
C ILE A 440 11.55 -23.56 -6.06
N ASN A 441 11.19 -24.02 -4.86
CA ASN A 441 10.14 -25.00 -4.61
C ASN A 441 9.39 -24.63 -3.31
N PRO A 442 8.32 -25.36 -2.94
CA PRO A 442 7.51 -25.01 -1.77
C PRO A 442 8.30 -24.94 -0.46
N TYR A 443 9.34 -25.76 -0.28
CA TYR A 443 10.15 -25.74 0.94
C TYR A 443 10.97 -24.45 1.05
N SER A 444 11.47 -23.92 -0.08
CA SER A 444 12.14 -22.62 -0.13
C SER A 444 11.24 -21.51 0.42
N GLU A 445 9.98 -21.48 0.00
CA GLU A 445 9.00 -20.46 0.41
C GLU A 445 8.66 -20.59 1.90
N ILE A 446 8.41 -21.82 2.37
CA ILE A 446 8.14 -22.09 3.80
C ILE A 446 9.34 -21.69 4.65
N ALA A 447 10.56 -22.05 4.22
CA ALA A 447 11.78 -21.71 4.94
C ALA A 447 11.98 -20.19 5.03
N ALA A 448 11.79 -19.45 3.93
CA ALA A 448 11.92 -18.00 3.94
C ALA A 448 10.95 -17.36 4.95
N MET A 449 9.67 -17.74 4.93
CA MET A 449 8.66 -17.19 5.84
C MET A 449 8.91 -17.61 7.30
N ALA A 450 9.31 -18.85 7.56
CA ALA A 450 9.57 -19.33 8.90
C ALA A 450 10.80 -18.63 9.51
N ILE A 451 11.88 -18.52 8.75
CA ILE A 451 13.12 -17.88 9.21
C ILE A 451 12.89 -16.39 9.43
N SER A 452 12.25 -15.68 8.49
CA SER A 452 11.98 -14.24 8.64
C SER A 452 11.07 -13.96 9.83
N PHE A 453 10.05 -14.80 10.05
CA PHE A 453 9.15 -14.67 11.20
C PHE A 453 9.89 -14.90 12.53
N VAL A 454 10.70 -15.93 12.65
CA VAL A 454 11.50 -16.20 13.87
C VAL A 454 12.45 -15.04 14.16
N ILE A 455 13.12 -14.50 13.14
CA ILE A 455 14.02 -13.35 13.30
C ILE A 455 13.24 -12.10 13.72
N ALA A 456 12.08 -11.84 13.10
CA ALA A 456 11.24 -10.71 13.47
C ALA A 456 10.75 -10.80 14.92
N VAL A 457 10.29 -11.98 15.35
CA VAL A 457 9.88 -12.23 16.74
C VAL A 457 11.06 -12.06 17.69
N PHE A 458 12.24 -12.58 17.35
CA PHE A 458 13.44 -12.40 18.16
C PHE A 458 13.77 -10.92 18.38
N PHE A 459 13.83 -10.12 17.31
CA PHE A 459 14.13 -8.69 17.42
C PHE A 459 13.02 -7.90 18.10
N PHE A 460 11.75 -8.26 17.86
CA PHE A 460 10.61 -7.65 18.54
C PHE A 460 10.66 -7.87 20.05
N ILE A 461 10.90 -9.11 20.50
CA ILE A 461 11.03 -9.44 21.93
C ILE A 461 12.28 -8.75 22.50
N ASN A 462 13.42 -8.85 21.84
CA ASN A 462 14.68 -8.23 22.27
C ASN A 462 14.54 -6.71 22.47
N GLY A 463 13.82 -6.02 21.59
CA GLY A 463 13.56 -4.59 21.70
C GLY A 463 12.54 -4.19 22.79
N LYS A 464 11.79 -5.15 23.36
CA LYS A 464 10.84 -4.91 24.46
C LYS A 464 11.41 -5.28 25.84
N MET A 465 12.59 -5.89 25.90
CA MET A 465 13.24 -6.24 27.16
C MET A 465 13.91 -5.01 27.78
N GLU A 466 13.85 -4.90 29.12
CA GLU A 466 14.58 -3.85 29.85
C GLU A 466 16.10 -3.96 29.66
N THR A 467 16.60 -5.19 29.52
CA THR A 467 17.98 -5.52 29.15
C THR A 467 17.98 -6.39 27.90
N PRO A 468 18.17 -5.80 26.71
CA PRO A 468 18.22 -6.55 25.45
C PRO A 468 19.35 -7.60 25.46
N PHE A 469 19.12 -8.75 24.83
CA PHE A 469 20.18 -9.73 24.59
C PHE A 469 21.26 -9.18 23.64
N ILE A 470 20.85 -8.36 22.67
CA ILE A 470 21.76 -7.71 21.73
C ILE A 470 21.28 -6.28 21.47
N GLU A 471 22.18 -5.31 21.63
CA GLU A 471 21.94 -3.92 21.25
C GLU A 471 22.38 -3.70 19.79
N ILE A 472 21.41 -3.63 18.89
CA ILE A 472 21.67 -3.36 17.47
C ILE A 472 20.64 -2.36 16.97
N ALA A 473 21.09 -1.36 16.22
CA ALA A 473 20.20 -0.39 15.60
C ALA A 473 19.19 -1.07 14.66
N SER A 474 17.95 -0.56 14.61
CA SER A 474 16.84 -1.17 13.86
C SER A 474 17.16 -1.45 12.39
N TYR A 475 17.95 -0.57 11.77
CA TYR A 475 18.34 -0.72 10.37
C TYR A 475 19.31 -1.91 10.13
N TRP A 476 20.15 -2.23 11.12
CA TRP A 476 20.96 -3.45 11.10
C TRP A 476 20.12 -4.70 11.33
N GLN A 477 19.06 -4.62 12.16
CA GLN A 477 18.12 -5.72 12.36
C GLN A 477 17.45 -6.13 11.04
N LEU A 478 17.10 -5.15 10.20
CA LEU A 478 16.60 -5.40 8.85
C LEU A 478 17.65 -6.09 7.98
N ILE A 479 18.88 -5.55 7.89
CA ILE A 479 19.95 -6.13 7.06
C ILE A 479 20.27 -7.56 7.49
N ILE A 480 20.44 -7.79 8.79
CA ILE A 480 20.73 -9.11 9.36
C ILE A 480 19.58 -10.07 9.04
N GLY A 481 18.32 -9.63 9.21
CA GLY A 481 17.15 -10.41 8.83
C GLY A 481 17.13 -10.78 7.35
N VAL A 482 17.43 -9.82 6.47
CA VAL A 482 17.53 -10.07 5.03
C VAL A 482 18.61 -11.10 4.72
N VAL A 483 19.80 -10.96 5.28
CA VAL A 483 20.94 -11.87 5.02
C VAL A 483 20.63 -13.28 5.52
N ILE A 484 20.21 -13.44 6.77
CA ILE A 484 19.95 -14.77 7.37
C ILE A 484 18.80 -15.46 6.65
N THR A 485 17.68 -14.77 6.42
CA THR A 485 16.54 -15.33 5.67
C THR A 485 16.97 -15.72 4.26
N THR A 486 17.73 -14.86 3.57
CA THR A 486 18.16 -15.13 2.19
C THR A 486 19.07 -16.35 2.09
N ILE A 487 20.08 -16.44 2.95
CA ILE A 487 20.96 -17.61 3.03
C ILE A 487 20.12 -18.85 3.36
N GLY A 488 19.23 -18.75 4.34
CA GLY A 488 18.39 -19.85 4.79
C GLY A 488 17.54 -20.46 3.68
N TRP A 489 16.77 -19.65 2.95
CA TRP A 489 15.92 -20.17 1.88
C TRP A 489 16.73 -20.64 0.67
N ILE A 490 17.90 -20.03 0.37
CA ILE A 490 18.80 -20.51 -0.68
C ILE A 490 19.35 -21.90 -0.32
N LEU A 491 19.82 -22.10 0.91
CA LEU A 491 20.31 -23.40 1.37
C LEU A 491 19.23 -24.47 1.25
N VAL A 492 18.01 -24.16 1.70
CA VAL A 492 16.86 -25.07 1.54
C VAL A 492 16.58 -25.35 0.07
N THR A 493 16.62 -24.34 -0.81
CA THR A 493 16.43 -24.51 -2.26
C THR A 493 17.44 -25.46 -2.89
N LEU A 494 18.71 -25.38 -2.46
CA LEU A 494 19.79 -26.19 -3.01
C LEU A 494 19.74 -27.65 -2.50
N VAL A 495 19.34 -27.86 -1.24
CA VAL A 495 19.29 -29.19 -0.61
C VAL A 495 18.00 -29.95 -0.94
N THR A 496 16.89 -29.24 -1.16
CA THR A 496 15.59 -29.87 -1.46
C THR A 496 15.42 -30.18 -2.94
N GLN A 497 14.57 -31.17 -3.23
CA GLN A 497 14.25 -31.55 -4.60
C GLN A 497 13.41 -30.45 -5.27
N PRO A 498 13.69 -30.13 -6.56
CA PRO A 498 12.86 -29.20 -7.30
C PRO A 498 11.47 -29.78 -7.54
N SER A 499 10.52 -28.94 -7.92
CA SER A 499 9.25 -29.44 -8.48
C SER A 499 9.52 -30.26 -9.75
N ASP A 500 8.62 -31.19 -10.06
CA ASP A 500 8.81 -32.06 -11.22
C ASP A 500 8.85 -31.26 -12.53
N ALA A 501 9.54 -31.85 -13.51
CA ALA A 501 9.81 -31.21 -14.79
C ALA A 501 8.54 -30.92 -15.57
N GLU A 502 7.48 -31.72 -15.42
CA GLU A 502 6.22 -31.52 -16.14
C GLU A 502 5.49 -30.27 -15.63
N THR A 503 5.37 -30.09 -14.31
CA THR A 503 4.79 -28.88 -13.72
C THR A 503 5.58 -27.63 -14.11
N ILE A 504 6.92 -27.69 -14.03
CA ILE A 504 7.77 -26.54 -14.42
C ILE A 504 7.59 -26.23 -15.91
N HIS A 505 7.59 -27.23 -16.78
CA HIS A 505 7.41 -27.04 -18.21
C HIS A 505 6.04 -26.46 -18.56
N LYS A 506 4.96 -26.92 -17.90
CA LYS A 506 3.61 -26.35 -18.07
C LYS A 506 3.55 -24.89 -17.61
N PHE A 507 4.14 -24.58 -16.45
CA PHE A 507 4.24 -23.20 -15.96
C PHE A 507 5.00 -22.31 -16.95
N GLU A 508 6.17 -22.75 -17.41
CA GLU A 508 7.00 -21.97 -18.32
C GLU A 508 6.33 -21.75 -19.67
N THR A 509 5.67 -22.78 -20.20
CA THR A 509 4.92 -22.69 -21.45
C THR A 509 3.76 -21.71 -21.33
N LEU A 510 3.02 -21.71 -20.21
CA LEU A 510 1.92 -20.78 -19.98
C LEU A 510 2.38 -19.33 -19.80
N ILE A 511 3.48 -19.12 -19.07
CA ILE A 511 3.91 -17.78 -18.68
C ILE A 511 4.76 -17.11 -19.76
N PHE A 512 5.64 -17.89 -20.42
CA PHE A 512 6.61 -17.39 -21.39
C PHE A 512 6.27 -17.75 -22.85
N ASP A 513 5.18 -18.47 -23.11
CA ASP A 513 4.74 -18.90 -24.46
C ASP A 513 5.84 -19.67 -25.25
N GLY A 514 6.71 -20.39 -24.54
CA GLY A 514 7.87 -21.06 -25.14
C GLY A 514 9.00 -20.12 -25.59
N GLU A 515 8.91 -18.83 -25.29
CA GLU A 515 9.97 -17.86 -25.51
C GLU A 515 11.01 -17.89 -24.39
N ASP A 516 12.18 -17.31 -24.66
CA ASP A 516 13.21 -17.14 -23.63
C ASP A 516 12.69 -16.30 -22.45
N LYS A 517 12.93 -16.77 -21.22
CA LYS A 517 12.47 -16.13 -19.97
C LYS A 517 12.98 -14.69 -19.82
N PHE A 518 14.14 -14.40 -20.41
CA PHE A 518 14.82 -13.12 -20.40
C PHE A 518 14.66 -12.37 -21.73
N LYS A 519 13.67 -12.75 -22.56
CA LYS A 519 13.33 -12.02 -23.77
C LYS A 519 13.13 -10.54 -23.46
N ASN A 520 13.85 -9.72 -24.23
CA ASN A 520 13.89 -8.26 -24.12
C ASN A 520 14.29 -7.75 -22.72
N VAL A 521 15.02 -8.53 -21.91
CA VAL A 521 15.44 -8.13 -20.56
C VAL A 521 16.16 -6.78 -20.55
N GLY A 522 17.06 -6.52 -21.52
CA GLY A 522 17.74 -5.23 -21.64
C GLY A 522 16.77 -4.06 -21.84
N ILE A 523 15.72 -4.24 -22.66
CA ILE A 523 14.70 -3.21 -22.89
C ILE A 523 13.82 -3.02 -21.65
N LYS A 524 13.49 -4.11 -20.94
CA LYS A 524 12.76 -4.04 -19.66
C LYS A 524 13.57 -3.31 -18.59
N ILE A 525 14.88 -3.52 -18.52
CA ILE A 525 15.80 -2.78 -17.64
C ILE A 525 15.81 -1.29 -18.00
N VAL A 526 15.92 -0.96 -19.29
CA VAL A 526 15.82 0.45 -19.74
C VAL A 526 14.47 1.04 -19.34
N GLY A 527 13.37 0.30 -19.51
CA GLY A 527 12.03 0.70 -19.07
C GLY A 527 11.97 0.96 -17.57
N PHE A 528 12.47 0.03 -16.76
CA PHE A 528 12.58 0.13 -15.31
C PHE A 528 13.33 1.40 -14.87
N ILE A 529 14.56 1.58 -15.34
CA ILE A 529 15.41 2.73 -14.99
C ILE A 529 14.74 4.03 -15.44
N THR A 530 14.26 4.08 -16.68
CA THR A 530 13.63 5.28 -17.25
C THR A 530 12.33 5.63 -16.55
N GLY A 531 11.51 4.63 -16.19
CA GLY A 531 10.28 4.81 -15.45
C GLY A 531 10.54 5.34 -14.03
N THR A 532 11.51 4.77 -13.33
CA THR A 532 11.93 5.25 -12.01
C THR A 532 12.43 6.69 -12.07
N ILE A 533 13.37 7.00 -12.98
CA ILE A 533 13.92 8.35 -13.15
C ILE A 533 12.81 9.33 -13.51
N GLY A 534 11.92 8.97 -14.43
CA GLY A 534 10.81 9.84 -14.84
C GLY A 534 9.87 10.19 -13.69
N VAL A 535 9.49 9.21 -12.88
CA VAL A 535 8.60 9.44 -11.72
C VAL A 535 9.28 10.26 -10.63
N TYR A 536 10.54 9.95 -10.25
CA TYR A 536 11.27 10.77 -9.29
C TYR A 536 11.53 12.19 -9.80
N SER A 537 11.85 12.34 -11.09
CA SER A 537 12.06 13.65 -11.71
C SER A 537 10.79 14.49 -11.63
N PHE A 538 9.62 13.91 -11.88
CA PHE A 538 8.35 14.63 -11.73
C PHE A 538 8.06 15.00 -10.28
N LEU A 539 8.26 14.07 -9.34
CA LEU A 539 8.09 14.29 -7.91
C LEU A 539 8.98 15.47 -7.45
N PHE A 540 10.28 15.44 -7.76
CA PHE A 540 11.21 16.48 -7.34
C PHE A 540 11.06 17.78 -8.13
N ALA A 541 10.65 17.72 -9.40
CA ALA A 541 10.28 18.91 -10.16
C ALA A 541 9.13 19.66 -9.47
N THR A 542 8.07 18.94 -9.08
CA THR A 542 6.92 19.52 -8.38
C THR A 542 7.35 20.20 -7.09
N GLY A 543 8.19 19.55 -6.29
CA GLY A 543 8.74 20.14 -5.07
C GLY A 543 9.57 21.39 -5.33
N ASN A 544 10.43 21.38 -6.35
CA ASN A 544 11.27 22.53 -6.67
C ASN A 544 10.46 23.69 -7.27
N TRP A 545 9.36 23.40 -7.98
CA TRP A 545 8.39 24.43 -8.36
C TRP A 545 7.75 25.08 -7.12
N ILE A 546 7.36 24.27 -6.14
CA ILE A 546 6.82 24.77 -4.86
C ILE A 546 7.88 25.59 -4.10
N TYR A 547 9.14 25.14 -4.07
CA TYR A 547 10.22 25.84 -3.36
C TYR A 547 10.76 27.08 -4.09
N GLY A 548 10.30 27.36 -5.32
CA GLY A 548 10.80 28.49 -6.12
C GLY A 548 12.16 28.24 -6.78
N ASN A 549 12.68 27.00 -6.74
CA ASN A 549 13.93 26.59 -7.41
C ASN A 549 13.68 26.33 -8.91
N THR A 550 13.32 27.37 -9.66
CA THR A 550 12.79 27.28 -11.03
C THR A 550 13.72 26.60 -12.02
N LEU A 551 15.04 26.84 -11.95
CA LEU A 551 16.01 26.21 -12.86
C LEU A 551 16.04 24.69 -12.68
N LEU A 552 16.15 24.23 -11.43
CA LEU A 552 16.16 22.81 -11.12
C LEU A 552 14.81 22.16 -11.46
N ALA A 553 13.71 22.85 -11.16
CA ALA A 553 12.36 22.40 -11.47
C ALA A 553 12.15 22.21 -12.99
N ALA A 554 12.59 23.17 -13.81
CA ALA A 554 12.52 23.10 -15.26
C ALA A 554 13.40 21.96 -15.81
N GLY A 555 14.63 21.80 -15.30
CA GLY A 555 15.53 20.71 -15.68
C GLY A 555 14.94 19.32 -15.41
N LEU A 556 14.38 19.12 -14.21
CA LEU A 556 13.72 17.88 -13.82
C LEU A 556 12.41 17.63 -14.60
N SER A 557 11.67 18.71 -14.94
CA SER A 557 10.49 18.61 -15.80
C SER A 557 10.87 18.16 -17.21
N ALA A 558 11.94 18.72 -17.78
CA ALA A 558 12.48 18.31 -19.07
C ALA A 558 12.97 16.85 -19.04
N LEU A 559 13.65 16.43 -17.96
CA LEU A 559 14.08 15.04 -17.78
C LEU A 559 12.88 14.08 -17.75
N THR A 560 11.79 14.45 -17.07
CA THR A 560 10.53 13.70 -17.10
C THR A 560 10.02 13.51 -18.53
N LEU A 561 9.99 14.57 -19.34
CA LEU A 561 9.55 14.50 -20.75
C LEU A 561 10.46 13.58 -21.58
N VAL A 562 11.78 13.65 -21.38
CA VAL A 562 12.74 12.75 -22.03
C VAL A 562 12.45 11.30 -21.67
N CYS A 563 12.22 11.00 -20.39
CA CYS A 563 11.85 9.66 -19.94
C CYS A 563 10.55 9.17 -20.60
N VAL A 564 9.52 10.01 -20.71
CA VAL A 564 8.27 9.68 -21.41
C VAL A 564 8.53 9.40 -22.90
N CYS A 565 9.36 10.20 -23.57
CA CYS A 565 9.74 9.96 -24.96
C CYS A 565 10.50 8.64 -25.16
N ILE A 566 11.39 8.27 -24.22
CA ILE A 566 12.10 6.99 -24.26
C ILE A 566 11.11 5.84 -24.06
N LEU A 567 10.28 5.90 -23.02
CA LEU A 567 9.28 4.87 -22.70
C LEU A 567 8.31 4.63 -23.86
N THR A 568 7.80 5.69 -24.48
CA THR A 568 6.89 5.59 -25.63
C THR A 568 7.56 4.93 -26.85
N LYS A 569 8.84 5.21 -27.11
CA LYS A 569 9.60 4.56 -28.19
C LYS A 569 9.83 3.07 -27.95
N ILE A 570 10.16 2.68 -26.72
CA ILE A 570 10.45 1.29 -26.39
C ILE A 570 9.20 0.44 -26.08
N TRP A 571 8.04 1.08 -25.87
CA TRP A 571 6.82 0.42 -25.38
C TRP A 571 6.42 -0.81 -26.20
N LYS A 572 6.44 -0.71 -27.54
CA LYS A 572 6.09 -1.83 -28.45
C LYS A 572 6.99 -3.05 -28.30
N ARG A 573 8.21 -2.89 -27.76
CA ARG A 573 9.17 -3.97 -27.52
C ARG A 573 9.07 -4.55 -26.10
N ILE A 574 8.38 -3.84 -25.21
CA ILE A 574 8.10 -4.26 -23.83
C ILE A 574 6.76 -4.99 -23.74
N SER A 575 5.73 -4.47 -24.43
CA SER A 575 4.33 -4.93 -24.35
C SER A 575 4.12 -6.32 -24.92
#